data_AF-A0A950WV65-F1
#
_entry.id   AF-A0A950WV65-F1
#
_cell.length_a   1.000
_cell.length_b   1.000
_cell.length_c   1.000
_cell.angle_alpha   90.00
_cell.angle_beta   90.00
_cell.angle_gamma   90.00
#
_symmetry.space_group_name_H-M   'P 1'
#
loop_
_entity.id
_entity.type
_entity.pdbx_description
1 polymer ?
#
loop_
_entity_poly.entity_id
_entity_poly.type
_entity_poly.pdbx_seq_one_letter_code
_entity_poly.pdbx_strand_id
1 'polypeptide(L)'
;HGGISFGGVVAFIFADLIALPLVLIYRKYYGTKLSLRLFAVFGGIPKTRPHTIVTTHFSWNYTTFLNIAFFVLFALLYWLYRNRESLGGGAGYAIDPVCGMQVETAHAPAHASVGGRDYWFCSDRCCDRFTKENVS
;
A
#
# COMPACT_ATOMS: atom_id res chain seq x y z
N HIS A 1 -7.09 -9.78 36.15
CA HIS A 1 -7.40 -9.83 34.70
C HIS A 1 -6.69 -8.67 34.00
N GLY A 2 -5.44 -8.87 33.59
CA GLY A 2 -4.63 -7.84 32.94
C GLY A 2 -4.16 -8.34 31.58
N GLY A 3 -5.08 -8.41 30.61
CA GLY A 3 -4.73 -8.64 29.22
C GLY A 3 -4.30 -7.32 28.59
N ILE A 4 -3.26 -7.35 27.75
CA ILE A 4 -2.84 -6.18 26.97
C ILE A 4 -4.06 -5.75 26.13
N SER A 5 -4.50 -4.51 26.30
CA SER A 5 -5.66 -3.99 25.58
C SER A 5 -5.40 -3.99 24.07
N PHE A 6 -6.45 -4.11 23.25
CA PHE A 6 -6.33 -4.00 21.79
C PHE A 6 -5.60 -2.72 21.36
N GLY A 7 -5.87 -1.61 22.05
CA GLY A 7 -5.13 -0.35 21.88
C GLY A 7 -3.65 -0.45 22.24
N GLY A 8 -3.27 -1.27 23.22
CA GLY A 8 -1.88 -1.52 23.59
C GLY A 8 -1.10 -2.27 22.51
N VAL A 9 -1.71 -3.23 21.83
CA VAL A 9 -1.07 -3.96 20.72
C VAL A 9 -0.85 -3.05 19.51
N VAL A 10 -1.86 -2.24 19.16
CA VAL A 10 -1.76 -1.26 18.08
C VAL A 10 -0.69 -0.20 18.40
N ALA A 11 -0.64 0.29 19.64
CA ALA A 11 0.39 1.23 20.09
C ALA A 11 1.80 0.64 20.01
N PHE A 12 1.98 -0.64 20.31
CA PHE A 12 3.29 -1.32 20.25
C PHE A 12 3.79 -1.46 18.80
N ILE A 13 2.90 -1.82 17.88
CA ILE A 13 3.22 -1.92 16.45
C ILE A 13 3.58 -0.55 15.87
N PHE A 14 2.81 0.50 16.21
CA PHE A 14 3.11 1.86 15.77
C PHE A 14 4.41 2.39 16.37
N ALA A 15 4.69 2.09 17.64
CA ALA A 15 5.95 2.45 18.28
C ALA A 15 7.15 1.84 17.55
N ASP A 16 7.09 0.55 17.22
CA ASP A 16 8.18 -0.13 16.48
C ASP A 16 8.33 0.41 15.04
N LEU A 17 7.20 0.67 14.36
CA LEU A 17 7.18 1.20 13.00
C LEU A 17 7.81 2.61 12.91
N ILE A 18 7.64 3.43 13.95
CA ILE A 18 8.18 4.79 14.00
C ILE A 18 9.61 4.80 14.59
N ALA A 19 9.92 3.91 15.53
CA ALA A 19 11.21 3.87 16.21
C ALA A 19 12.37 3.61 15.24
N LEU A 20 12.23 2.66 14.32
CA LEU A 20 13.30 2.29 13.40
C LEU A 20 13.69 3.43 12.42
N PRO A 21 12.78 4.07 11.67
CA PRO A 21 13.13 5.20 10.81
C PRO A 21 13.63 6.41 11.61
N LEU A 22 13.06 6.67 12.80
CA LEU A 22 13.49 7.77 13.66
C LEU A 22 14.94 7.58 14.13
N VAL A 23 15.32 6.37 14.57
CA VAL A 23 16.70 6.04 14.96
C VAL A 23 17.66 6.13 13.78
N LEU A 24 17.25 5.70 12.58
CA LEU A 24 18.09 5.80 11.38
C LEU A 24 18.37 7.26 10.97
N ILE A 25 17.35 8.13 11.05
CA ILE A 25 17.50 9.58 10.80
C ILE A 25 18.40 10.22 11.86
N TYR A 26 18.18 9.90 13.14
CA TYR A 26 18.99 10.45 14.23
C TYR A 26 20.46 10.04 14.14
N ARG A 27 20.71 8.79 13.74
CA ARG A 27 22.07 8.27 13.49
C ARG A 27 22.76 9.00 12.33
N LYS A 28 22.01 9.39 11.30
CA LYS A 28 22.52 10.15 10.14
C LYS A 28 22.77 11.64 10.48
N TYR A 29 21.97 12.24 11.37
CA TYR A 29 22.06 13.66 11.70
C TYR A 29 23.05 13.97 12.84
N TYR A 30 23.05 13.18 13.93
CA TYR A 30 23.87 13.43 15.13
C TYR A 30 25.08 12.51 15.29
N GLY A 31 25.26 11.55 14.38
CA GLY A 31 26.32 10.55 14.44
C GLY A 31 26.07 9.42 15.44
N THR A 32 26.77 8.30 15.24
CA THR A 32 26.59 7.05 16.00
C THR A 32 26.90 7.17 17.49
N LYS A 33 27.88 8.00 17.88
CA LYS A 33 28.29 8.15 19.28
C LYS A 33 27.21 8.80 20.16
N LEU A 34 26.51 9.82 19.65
CA LEU A 34 25.41 10.47 20.39
C LEU A 34 24.17 9.57 20.42
N SER A 35 23.84 8.93 19.28
CA SER A 35 22.74 7.95 19.19
C SER A 35 22.90 6.82 20.20
N LEU A 36 24.09 6.21 20.31
CA LEU A 36 24.39 5.18 21.31
C LEU A 36 24.28 5.69 22.75
N ARG A 37 24.71 6.93 23.03
CA ARG A 37 24.56 7.54 24.36
C ARG A 37 23.11 7.79 24.72
N LEU A 38 22.30 8.31 23.79
CA LEU A 38 20.87 8.52 24.01
C LEU A 38 20.14 7.19 24.19
N PHE A 39 20.47 6.17 23.40
CA PHE A 39 19.93 4.81 23.55
C PHE A 39 20.36 4.16 24.88
N ALA A 40 21.57 4.42 25.36
CA ALA A 40 22.05 3.93 26.65
C ALA A 40 21.41 4.66 27.84
N VAL A 41 21.15 5.96 27.72
CA VAL A 41 20.53 6.79 28.77
C VAL A 41 19.02 6.56 28.86
N PHE A 42 18.31 6.47 27.72
CA PHE A 42 16.86 6.25 27.69
C PHE A 42 16.46 4.77 27.62
N GLY A 43 17.30 3.92 27.01
CA GLY A 43 17.05 2.49 26.78
C GLY A 43 17.96 1.59 27.62
N GLY A 44 18.39 2.05 28.80
CA GLY A 44 19.14 1.22 29.75
C GLY A 44 18.30 0.01 30.17
N ILE A 45 18.43 -1.09 29.43
CA ILE A 45 17.74 -2.35 29.68
C ILE A 45 18.33 -2.97 30.96
N PRO A 46 17.59 -3.07 32.09
CA PRO A 46 18.06 -3.83 33.23
C PRO A 46 18.17 -5.31 32.82
N LYS A 47 19.37 -5.89 32.92
CA LYS A 47 19.64 -7.32 32.68
C LYS A 47 19.27 -8.22 33.86
N THR A 48 18.40 -7.76 34.76
CA THR A 48 17.87 -8.63 35.82
C THR A 48 16.66 -9.35 35.25
N ARG A 49 16.79 -10.67 35.09
CA ARG A 49 15.70 -11.55 34.66
C ARG A 49 14.85 -11.92 35.88
N PRO A 50 13.69 -11.32 36.15
CA PRO A 50 12.69 -12.02 36.94
C PRO A 50 12.09 -13.11 36.04
N HIS A 51 12.42 -14.35 36.36
CA HIS A 51 11.80 -15.54 35.78
C HIS A 51 10.39 -15.70 36.34
N THR A 52 9.48 -14.79 36.01
CA THR A 52 8.05 -15.04 36.23
C THR A 52 7.47 -15.46 34.90
N ILE A 53 7.59 -16.76 34.65
CA ILE A 53 6.85 -17.49 33.65
C ILE A 53 5.39 -17.12 33.84
N VAL A 54 4.86 -16.26 32.96
CA VAL A 54 3.43 -16.03 32.85
C VAL A 54 2.85 -17.38 32.48
N THR A 55 2.26 -18.04 33.49
CA THR A 55 1.56 -19.29 33.33
C THR A 55 0.50 -19.09 32.26
N THR A 56 0.81 -19.67 31.11
CA THR A 56 0.02 -19.78 29.91
C THR A 56 -1.23 -20.59 30.19
N HIS A 57 -2.24 -19.96 30.79
CA HIS A 57 -3.59 -20.31 30.37
C HIS A 57 -3.74 -19.71 28.98
N PHE A 58 -3.44 -20.53 27.97
CA PHE A 58 -3.92 -20.37 26.60
C PHE A 58 -5.45 -20.48 26.63
N SER A 59 -6.10 -19.51 27.26
CA SER A 59 -7.53 -19.34 27.21
C SER A 59 -7.83 -18.80 25.82
N TRP A 60 -8.58 -19.56 25.04
CA TRP A 60 -9.21 -19.13 23.79
C TRP A 60 -10.22 -18.00 24.09
N ASN A 61 -9.69 -16.82 24.41
CA ASN A 61 -10.47 -15.65 24.73
C ASN A 61 -11.03 -15.03 23.44
N TYR A 62 -12.14 -14.31 23.59
CA TYR A 62 -12.70 -13.49 22.52
C TYR A 62 -11.68 -12.50 21.92
N THR A 63 -10.67 -12.07 22.68
CA THR A 63 -9.56 -11.26 22.17
C THR A 63 -8.74 -11.99 21.10
N THR A 64 -8.52 -13.30 21.24
CA THR A 64 -7.83 -14.13 20.24
C THR A 64 -8.68 -14.23 18.97
N PHE A 65 -9.97 -14.49 19.12
CA PHE A 65 -10.90 -14.55 17.99
C PHE A 65 -11.02 -13.20 17.28
N LEU A 66 -11.07 -12.09 18.03
CA LEU A 66 -11.14 -10.74 17.47
C LEU A 66 -9.85 -10.37 16.72
N ASN A 67 -8.68 -10.72 17.25
CA ASN A 67 -7.40 -10.51 16.56
C ASN A 67 -7.34 -11.31 15.25
N ILE A 68 -7.77 -12.59 15.27
CA ILE A 68 -7.83 -13.43 14.06
C ILE A 68 -8.79 -12.82 13.03
N ALA A 69 -9.99 -12.39 13.45
CA ALA A 69 -10.95 -11.74 12.57
C ALA A 69 -10.38 -10.46 11.94
N PHE A 70 -9.62 -9.67 12.71
CA PHE A 70 -8.97 -8.47 12.22
C PHE A 70 -7.90 -8.78 11.15
N PHE A 71 -7.08 -9.81 11.37
CA PHE A 71 -6.09 -10.25 10.37
C PHE A 71 -6.76 -10.78 9.11
N VAL A 72 -7.86 -11.54 9.23
CA VAL A 72 -8.63 -12.04 8.08
C VAL A 72 -9.24 -10.88 7.29
N LEU A 73 -9.89 -9.93 7.96
CA LEU A 73 -10.45 -8.74 7.33
C LEU A 73 -9.37 -7.91 6.63
N PHE A 74 -8.22 -7.69 7.30
CA PHE A 74 -7.10 -6.96 6.74
C PHE A 74 -6.48 -7.67 5.54
N ALA A 75 -6.29 -9.00 5.61
CA ALA A 75 -5.79 -9.80 4.50
C ALA A 75 -6.77 -9.78 3.31
N LEU A 76 -8.08 -9.86 3.56
CA LEU A 76 -9.12 -9.78 2.54
C LEU A 76 -9.17 -8.40 1.88
N LEU A 77 -9.09 -7.33 2.67
CA LEU A 77 -8.99 -5.96 2.15
C LEU A 77 -7.69 -5.71 1.38
N TYR A 78 -6.56 -6.23 1.87
CA TYR A 78 -5.27 -6.12 1.18
C TYR A 78 -5.28 -6.90 -0.13
N TRP A 79 -5.87 -8.10 -0.13
CA TRP A 79 -6.07 -8.89 -1.34
C TRP A 79 -6.98 -8.16 -2.33
N LEU A 80 -8.11 -7.60 -1.87
CA LEU A 80 -9.01 -6.79 -2.71
C LEU A 80 -8.31 -5.54 -3.25
N TYR A 81 -7.54 -4.85 -2.41
CA TYR A 81 -6.73 -3.70 -2.79
C TYR A 81 -5.64 -4.08 -3.79
N ARG A 82 -5.03 -5.26 -3.68
CA ARG A 82 -4.00 -5.69 -4.62
C ARG A 82 -4.61 -6.16 -5.94
N ASN A 83 -5.77 -6.82 -5.89
CA ASN A 83 -6.50 -7.31 -7.06
C ASN A 83 -7.46 -6.27 -7.65
N ARG A 84 -7.44 -5.01 -7.20
CA ARG A 84 -8.31 -3.96 -7.75
C ARG A 84 -8.04 -3.66 -9.23
N GLU A 85 -6.84 -3.97 -9.72
CA GLU A 85 -6.52 -3.93 -11.16
C GLU A 85 -7.19 -5.07 -11.94
N SER A 86 -7.44 -6.23 -11.32
CA SER A 86 -8.08 -7.38 -11.97
C SER A 86 -9.62 -7.43 -11.79
N LEU A 87 -10.18 -6.65 -10.86
CA LEU A 87 -11.61 -6.66 -10.51
C LEU A 87 -12.45 -5.59 -11.24
N GLY A 88 -11.90 -4.89 -12.22
CA GLY A 88 -12.69 -4.04 -13.14
C GLY A 88 -12.75 -2.56 -12.76
N GLY A 89 -11.59 -1.97 -12.46
CA GLY A 89 -11.45 -0.53 -12.19
C GLY A 89 -10.97 0.28 -13.38
N GLY A 90 -11.81 0.43 -14.41
CA GLY A 90 -11.75 1.54 -15.36
C GLY A 90 -11.04 1.24 -16.68
N ALA A 91 -11.77 1.46 -17.77
CA ALA A 91 -11.31 1.39 -19.15
C ALA A 91 -9.88 1.95 -19.30
N GLY A 92 -9.00 1.21 -19.98
CA GLY A 92 -7.70 1.77 -20.35
C GLY A 92 -7.94 3.10 -21.07
N TYR A 93 -7.33 4.18 -20.62
CA TYR A 93 -7.45 5.47 -21.30
C TYR A 93 -6.38 5.53 -22.39
N ALA A 94 -6.80 5.84 -23.61
CA ALA A 94 -5.92 6.13 -24.74
C ALA A 94 -5.94 7.64 -25.03
N ILE A 95 -4.87 8.14 -25.65
CA ILE A 95 -4.79 9.53 -26.09
C ILE A 95 -5.06 9.57 -27.59
N ASP A 96 -5.99 10.42 -28.00
CA ASP A 96 -6.26 10.69 -29.40
C ASP A 96 -5.04 11.42 -30.02
N PRO A 97 -4.34 10.85 -31.02
CA PRO A 97 -3.14 11.44 -31.60
C PRO A 97 -3.41 12.71 -32.42
N VAL A 98 -4.67 12.98 -32.76
CA VAL A 98 -5.10 14.06 -33.66
C VAL A 98 -5.44 15.33 -32.90
N CYS A 99 -5.97 15.21 -31.67
CA CYS A 99 -6.35 16.36 -30.84
C CYS A 99 -5.75 16.37 -29.43
N GLY A 100 -5.15 15.26 -28.99
CA GLY A 100 -4.59 15.10 -27.64
C GLY A 100 -5.65 14.83 -26.56
N MET A 101 -6.91 14.63 -26.93
CA MET A 101 -7.98 14.34 -25.98
C MET A 101 -7.87 12.93 -25.44
N GLN A 102 -8.03 12.78 -24.12
CA GLN A 102 -8.07 11.48 -23.46
C GLN A 102 -9.43 10.80 -23.71
N VAL A 103 -9.40 9.54 -24.15
CA VAL A 103 -10.58 8.73 -24.47
C VAL A 103 -10.51 7.37 -23.79
N GLU A 104 -11.65 6.90 -23.29
CA GLU A 104 -11.77 5.56 -22.71
C GLU A 104 -11.80 4.51 -23.83
N THR A 105 -10.86 3.56 -23.83
CA THR A 105 -10.81 2.50 -24.87
C THR A 105 -12.07 1.63 -24.91
N ALA A 106 -12.77 1.49 -23.77
CA ALA A 106 -14.02 0.74 -23.69
C ALA A 106 -15.24 1.45 -24.30
N HIS A 107 -15.22 2.78 -24.39
CA HIS A 107 -16.35 3.61 -24.85
C HIS A 107 -15.96 4.56 -25.99
N ALA A 108 -14.82 4.32 -26.63
CA ALA A 108 -14.32 5.21 -27.68
C ALA A 108 -15.31 5.25 -28.86
N PRO A 109 -15.74 6.44 -29.31
CA PRO A 109 -16.67 6.58 -30.43
C PRO A 109 -16.13 6.02 -31.75
N ALA A 110 -14.82 6.15 -31.98
CA ALA A 110 -14.16 5.68 -33.19
C ALA A 110 -12.77 5.08 -32.87
N HIS A 111 -12.37 4.06 -33.65
CA HIS A 111 -11.06 3.41 -33.58
C HIS A 111 -10.55 3.10 -34.99
N ALA A 112 -9.24 3.08 -35.18
CA ALA A 112 -8.61 2.66 -36.43
C ALA A 112 -7.30 1.91 -36.15
N SER A 113 -7.04 0.88 -36.96
CA SER A 113 -5.79 0.11 -36.90
C SER A 113 -4.91 0.49 -38.09
N VAL A 114 -3.75 1.09 -37.83
CA VAL A 114 -2.81 1.53 -38.87
C VAL A 114 -1.43 0.96 -38.56
N GLY A 115 -0.87 0.18 -39.49
CA GLY A 115 0.45 -0.43 -39.32
C GLY A 115 0.55 -1.42 -38.15
N GLY A 116 -0.56 -2.10 -37.81
CA GLY A 116 -0.62 -3.07 -36.71
C GLY A 116 -0.69 -2.45 -35.31
N ARG A 117 -0.97 -1.14 -35.20
CA ARG A 117 -1.27 -0.46 -33.94
C ARG A 117 -2.70 0.09 -33.96
N ASP A 118 -3.43 -0.15 -32.89
CA ASP A 118 -4.77 0.39 -32.69
C ASP A 118 -4.71 1.78 -32.05
N TYR A 119 -5.46 2.70 -32.64
CA TYR A 119 -5.63 4.07 -32.18
C TYR A 119 -7.10 4.33 -31.87
N TRP A 120 -7.36 5.06 -30.78
CA TRP A 120 -8.70 5.45 -30.33
C TRP A 120 -8.89 6.95 -30.47
N PHE A 121 -10.08 7.38 -30.90
CA PHE A 121 -10.37 8.77 -31.24
C PHE A 121 -11.57 9.31 -30.47
N CYS A 122 -11.59 10.63 -30.23
CA CYS A 122 -12.69 11.30 -29.54
C CYS A 122 -13.94 11.46 -30.40
N SER A 123 -13.81 11.35 -31.73
CA SER A 123 -14.90 11.50 -32.69
C SER A 123 -14.53 10.89 -34.05
N ASP A 124 -15.54 10.57 -34.87
CA ASP A 124 -15.36 10.09 -36.24
C ASP A 124 -14.49 11.04 -37.07
N ARG A 125 -14.64 12.35 -36.86
CA ARG A 125 -13.86 13.38 -37.58
C ARG A 125 -12.36 13.27 -37.31
N CYS A 126 -11.95 12.94 -36.09
CA CYS A 126 -10.54 12.75 -35.75
C CYS A 126 -9.99 11.47 -36.38
N CYS A 127 -10.78 10.39 -36.39
CA CYS A 127 -10.47 9.14 -37.07
C CYS A 127 -10.27 9.33 -38.59
N ASP A 128 -11.20 10.05 -39.24
CA ASP A 128 -11.15 10.33 -40.68
C ASP A 128 -9.92 11.17 -41.07
N ARG A 129 -9.57 12.15 -40.24
CA ARG A 129 -8.36 12.97 -40.46
C ARG A 129 -7.10 12.10 -40.33
N PHE A 130 -7.03 11.27 -39.29
CA PHE A 130 -5.89 10.39 -39.07
C PHE A 130 -5.68 9.38 -40.21
N THR A 131 -6.75 8.74 -40.66
CA THR A 131 -6.70 7.74 -41.73
C THR A 131 -6.31 8.36 -43.06
N LYS A 132 -6.82 9.56 -43.39
CA LYS A 132 -6.39 10.28 -44.60
C LYS A 132 -4.91 10.62 -44.62
N GLU A 133 -4.32 10.97 -43.48
CA GLU A 133 -2.90 11.35 -43.40
C GLU A 133 -1.95 10.14 -43.38
N ASN A 134 -2.41 8.98 -42.88
CA ASN A 134 -1.53 7.82 -42.62
C ASN A 134 -1.80 6.60 -43.52
N VAL A 135 -2.85 6.62 -44.35
CA VAL A 135 -3.22 5.51 -45.26
C VAL A 135 -3.06 5.88 -46.75
N SER A 136 -2.78 7.15 -47.07
CA SER A 136 -2.47 7.63 -48.43
C SER A 136 -1.02 7.39 -48.82
#